data_AF-A0A2G3A2P9-F1
#
_entry.id   AF-A0A2G3A2P9-F1
#
_cell.length_a   1.000
_cell.length_b   1.000
_cell.length_c   1.000
_cell.angle_alpha   90.00
_cell.angle_beta   90.00
_cell.angle_gamma   90.00
#
_symmetry.space_group_name_H-M   'P 1'
#
loop_
_entity.id
_entity.type
_entity.pdbx_description
1 polymer ?
#
loop_
_entity_poly.entity_id
_entity_poly.type
_entity_poly.pdbx_seq_one_letter_code
_entity_poly.pdbx_strand_id
1 'polypeptide(L)'
;MAKKKIEPKGGNTEALFSMSPLKALTLHLICGLGLLSAFWYVKAVGRGLLALPAGAVVNALGATILGAPVGFEYFPKTLHWSLLMSLLTFVPAACVFGSSWSDWHRIFARTKANESTDYMISLPAHGAVIGAWFGAWPMPLDWESPWQVCYLIVKDSSGGKRSRKLGFREYPVKTYDEESPIKQVRLTVSNEDDPSLPVWTFRMWFLGILSCAVLSFLYTFFSYRAEPLVITMITVQVATLPIGRLMARVLPTRMFKIMSWEFTLNPGPFNMKEHVLISIFANAGSAFFNGPAYAVGIVDIIKGLYFRNISFLAGWILVVATQVLGYGWAGIMRKLVVDPAEMWWPSSLVQVSLFRALHEKEGEGKTSRGKFFLIVLDCSFIWYMVPGYLFPTLSNLSLICLVYRKSVFAQQLGSGMKGL
;
A
#
# COMPACT_ATOMS: atom_id res chain seq x y z
N MET A 1 -55.19 65.86 -18.06
CA MET A 1 -53.75 66.03 -18.33
C MET A 1 -53.19 67.09 -17.37
N ALA A 2 -52.54 66.68 -16.28
CA ALA A 2 -51.68 67.54 -15.44
C ALA A 2 -50.94 66.68 -14.40
N LYS A 3 -49.60 66.67 -14.44
CA LYS A 3 -48.72 66.05 -13.44
C LYS A 3 -48.84 66.78 -12.11
N LYS A 4 -48.94 66.06 -10.98
CA LYS A 4 -48.69 66.64 -9.64
C LYS A 4 -47.55 65.91 -8.93
N LYS A 5 -46.59 66.74 -8.54
CA LYS A 5 -45.24 66.50 -8.03
C LYS A 5 -45.29 66.07 -6.56
N ILE A 6 -44.41 65.14 -6.20
CA ILE A 6 -44.16 64.65 -4.83
C ILE A 6 -43.21 65.62 -4.14
N GLU A 7 -43.50 65.95 -2.87
CA GLU A 7 -42.57 66.56 -1.91
C GLU A 7 -42.62 65.82 -0.55
N PRO A 8 -41.55 65.88 0.25
CA PRO A 8 -41.14 64.81 1.16
C PRO A 8 -41.61 65.04 2.60
N LYS A 9 -41.98 63.96 3.31
CA LYS A 9 -42.24 64.01 4.76
C LYS A 9 -40.93 63.85 5.54
N GLY A 10 -40.61 64.86 6.34
CA GLY A 10 -39.51 64.86 7.29
C GLY A 10 -39.79 64.03 8.56
N GLY A 11 -38.74 63.38 9.04
CA GLY A 11 -38.34 63.30 10.45
C GLY A 11 -39.20 62.49 11.42
N ASN A 12 -38.71 61.30 11.79
CA ASN A 12 -38.82 60.78 13.16
C ASN A 12 -37.45 60.18 13.56
N THR A 13 -36.59 61.02 14.13
CA THR A 13 -35.24 60.72 14.63
C THR A 13 -35.23 60.14 16.06
N GLU A 14 -36.36 59.67 16.58
CA GLU A 14 -36.45 59.09 17.93
C GLU A 14 -36.49 57.55 17.99
N ALA A 15 -36.55 56.87 16.83
CA ALA A 15 -36.57 55.39 16.81
C ALA A 15 -35.19 54.73 16.98
N LEU A 16 -34.10 55.50 17.05
CA LEU A 16 -32.73 54.95 17.06
C LEU A 16 -32.14 54.72 18.48
N PHE A 17 -32.77 55.21 19.55
CA PHE A 17 -32.21 55.18 20.91
C PHE A 17 -32.97 54.30 21.93
N SER A 18 -33.86 53.43 21.49
CA SER A 18 -34.53 52.44 22.35
C SER A 18 -33.95 51.03 22.11
N MET A 19 -32.65 50.85 22.34
CA MET A 19 -32.11 49.50 22.54
C MET A 19 -32.46 49.07 23.97
N SER A 20 -33.49 48.23 24.11
CA SER A 20 -33.83 47.60 25.39
C SER A 20 -32.57 46.98 26.04
N PRO A 21 -32.35 47.10 27.35
CA PRO A 21 -31.16 46.59 28.05
C PRO A 21 -30.86 45.11 27.73
N LEU A 22 -31.91 44.32 27.50
CA LEU A 22 -31.83 42.91 27.13
C LEU A 22 -31.12 42.69 25.76
N LYS A 23 -31.35 43.56 24.78
CA LYS A 23 -30.74 43.48 23.44
C LYS A 23 -29.26 43.88 23.46
N ALA A 24 -28.90 44.87 24.28
CA ALA A 24 -27.51 45.26 24.50
C ALA A 24 -26.73 44.15 25.25
N LEU A 25 -27.36 43.49 26.23
CA LEU A 25 -26.79 42.35 26.94
C LEU A 25 -26.55 41.15 26.01
N THR A 26 -27.51 40.83 25.12
CA THR A 26 -27.33 39.75 24.14
C THR A 26 -26.22 40.07 23.13
N LEU A 27 -26.08 41.32 22.70
CA LEU A 27 -25.01 41.73 21.79
C LEU A 27 -23.64 41.67 22.47
N HIS A 28 -23.53 42.09 23.73
CA HIS A 28 -22.31 41.95 24.51
C HIS A 28 -21.96 40.49 24.83
N LEU A 29 -22.95 39.62 25.08
CA LEU A 29 -22.72 38.19 25.25
C LEU A 29 -22.25 37.53 23.95
N ILE A 30 -22.86 37.85 22.81
CA ILE A 30 -22.45 37.32 21.49
C ILE A 30 -21.05 37.83 21.11
N CYS A 31 -20.76 39.11 21.33
CA CYS A 31 -19.44 39.70 21.09
C CYS A 31 -18.39 39.15 22.06
N GLY A 32 -18.76 38.94 23.33
CA GLY A 32 -17.92 38.30 24.34
C GLY A 32 -17.63 36.82 24.03
N LEU A 33 -18.62 36.06 23.58
CA LEU A 33 -18.47 34.68 23.08
C LEU A 33 -17.60 34.63 21.81
N GLY A 34 -17.72 35.62 20.91
CA GLY A 34 -16.87 35.77 19.73
C GLY A 34 -15.42 36.16 20.05
N LEU A 35 -15.21 37.03 21.04
CA LEU A 35 -13.87 37.40 21.54
C LEU A 35 -13.22 36.26 22.31
N LEU A 36 -14.00 35.51 23.09
CA LEU A 36 -13.53 34.29 23.76
C LEU A 36 -13.16 33.23 22.72
N SER A 37 -14.01 32.94 21.74
CA SER A 37 -13.70 31.96 20.70
C SER A 37 -12.49 32.36 19.85
N ALA A 38 -12.31 33.66 19.56
CA ALA A 38 -11.09 34.17 18.93
C ALA A 38 -9.84 33.97 19.81
N PHE A 39 -9.94 34.20 21.12
CA PHE A 39 -8.83 33.97 22.05
C PHE A 39 -8.45 32.49 22.17
N TRP A 40 -9.43 31.59 22.27
CA TRP A 40 -9.22 30.14 22.28
C TRP A 40 -8.63 29.65 20.95
N TYR A 41 -9.10 30.19 19.83
CA TYR A 41 -8.59 29.89 18.49
C TYR A 41 -7.15 30.34 18.30
N VAL A 42 -6.80 31.58 18.67
CA VAL A 42 -5.43 32.10 18.59
C VAL A 42 -4.47 31.28 19.45
N LYS A 43 -4.92 30.87 20.65
CA LYS A 43 -4.13 30.01 21.53
C LYS A 43 -3.94 28.60 20.95
N ALA A 44 -4.95 28.04 20.29
CA ALA A 44 -4.85 26.75 19.60
C ALA A 44 -3.89 26.83 18.40
N VAL A 45 -3.99 27.88 17.57
CA VAL A 45 -3.09 28.14 16.45
C VAL A 45 -1.65 28.32 16.93
N GLY A 46 -1.43 29.08 18.02
CA GLY A 46 -0.11 29.25 18.62
C GLY A 46 0.50 27.93 19.10
N ARG A 47 -0.31 27.04 19.69
CA ARG A 47 0.14 25.68 20.07
C ARG A 47 0.46 24.82 18.86
N GLY A 48 -0.34 24.88 17.80
CA GLY A 48 -0.09 24.16 16.55
C GLY A 48 1.22 24.59 15.88
N LEU A 49 1.50 25.90 15.84
CA LEU A 49 2.74 26.44 15.29
C LEU A 49 3.98 26.00 16.08
N LEU A 50 3.88 25.89 17.41
CA LEU A 50 4.96 25.37 18.25
C LEU A 50 5.13 23.85 18.14
N ALA A 51 4.04 23.12 17.94
CA ALA A 51 4.06 21.66 17.80
C ALA A 51 4.65 21.20 16.47
N LEU A 52 4.55 22.01 15.41
CA LEU A 52 5.09 21.69 14.09
C LEU A 52 6.60 21.39 14.11
N PRO A 53 7.50 22.28 14.60
CA PRO A 53 8.92 21.98 14.68
C PRO A 53 9.24 20.89 15.71
N ALA A 54 8.54 20.86 16.85
CA ALA A 54 8.76 19.86 17.90
C ALA A 54 8.45 18.44 17.42
N GLY A 55 7.29 18.24 16.77
CA GLY A 55 6.92 16.97 16.16
C GLY A 55 7.79 16.60 14.97
N ALA A 56 8.32 17.59 14.23
CA ALA A 56 9.25 17.33 13.13
C ALA A 56 10.59 16.78 13.63
N VAL A 57 11.08 17.25 14.77
CA VAL A 57 12.27 16.67 15.42
C VAL A 57 12.01 15.23 15.84
N VAL A 58 10.88 14.96 16.50
CA VAL A 58 10.51 13.60 16.94
C VAL A 58 10.38 12.64 15.77
N ASN A 59 9.70 13.05 14.70
CA ASN A 59 9.54 12.23 13.49
C ASN A 59 10.88 12.03 12.75
N ALA A 60 11.74 13.06 12.68
CA ALA A 60 13.06 12.93 12.07
C ALA A 60 13.94 11.95 12.85
N LEU A 61 13.94 12.02 14.19
CA LEU A 61 14.67 11.07 15.04
C LEU A 61 14.13 9.65 14.85
N GLY A 62 12.81 9.46 14.85
CA GLY A 62 12.18 8.18 14.56
C GLY A 62 12.58 7.62 13.19
N ALA A 63 12.59 8.46 12.16
CA ALA A 63 13.03 8.07 10.82
C ALA A 63 14.51 7.68 10.79
N THR A 64 15.39 8.41 11.49
CA THR A 64 16.82 8.06 11.56
C THR A 64 17.08 6.74 12.28
N ILE A 65 16.34 6.45 13.36
CA ILE A 65 16.40 5.15 14.06
C ILE A 65 15.96 4.02 13.13
N LEU A 66 14.97 4.29 12.27
CA LEU A 66 14.45 3.34 11.29
C LEU A 66 15.26 3.30 9.98
N GLY A 67 16.38 4.01 9.89
CA GLY A 67 17.34 3.90 8.78
C GLY A 67 17.39 5.07 7.80
N ALA A 68 16.75 6.21 8.08
CA ALA A 68 16.88 7.40 7.25
C ALA A 68 18.33 7.95 7.28
N PRO A 69 18.91 8.33 6.13
CA PRO A 69 20.30 8.79 6.04
C PRO A 69 20.52 10.13 6.77
N VAL A 70 21.58 10.20 7.58
CA VAL A 70 21.93 11.36 8.43
C VAL A 70 22.84 12.37 7.71
N GLY A 71 23.06 12.21 6.40
CA GLY A 71 23.95 13.07 5.61
C GLY A 71 23.40 14.48 5.38
N PHE A 72 24.28 15.48 5.36
CA PHE A 72 23.94 16.89 5.11
C PHE A 72 23.26 17.13 3.75
N GLU A 73 23.53 16.26 2.77
CA GLU A 73 22.93 16.33 1.42
C GLU A 73 21.44 15.93 1.40
N TYR A 74 21.00 15.08 2.34
CA TYR A 74 19.63 14.54 2.43
C TYR A 74 18.80 15.16 3.55
N PHE A 75 19.45 15.93 4.43
CA PHE A 75 18.81 16.69 5.49
C PHE A 75 17.54 17.47 5.05
N PRO A 76 17.52 18.21 3.91
CA PRO A 76 16.31 18.89 3.49
C PRO A 76 15.16 17.91 3.21
N LYS A 77 15.41 16.75 2.58
CA LYS A 77 14.33 15.79 2.27
C LYS A 77 13.73 15.18 3.55
N THR A 78 14.59 14.80 4.50
CA THR A 78 14.16 14.30 5.81
C THR A 78 13.39 15.36 6.59
N LEU A 79 13.78 16.63 6.47
CA LEU A 79 13.09 17.75 7.11
C LEU A 79 11.71 18.02 6.49
N HIS A 80 11.56 17.99 5.16
CA HIS A 80 10.25 18.16 4.52
C HIS A 80 9.29 17.03 4.90
N TRP A 81 9.78 15.79 4.92
CA TRP A 81 8.98 14.63 5.35
C TRP A 81 8.60 14.75 6.83
N SER A 82 9.53 15.11 7.71
CA SER A 82 9.26 15.19 9.13
C SER A 82 8.31 16.34 9.48
N LEU A 83 8.38 17.47 8.77
CA LEU A 83 7.42 18.57 8.85
C LEU A 83 6.02 18.15 8.39
N LEU A 84 5.92 17.41 7.28
CA LEU A 84 4.65 16.87 6.81
C LEU A 84 4.04 15.89 7.81
N MET A 85 4.85 14.97 8.35
CA MET A 85 4.40 14.03 9.38
C MET A 85 3.96 14.75 10.65
N SER A 86 4.70 15.78 11.07
CA SER A 86 4.35 16.60 12.23
C SER A 86 3.03 17.33 12.05
N LEU A 87 2.78 17.86 10.84
CA LEU A 87 1.52 18.51 10.49
C LEU A 87 0.32 17.56 10.56
N LEU A 88 0.52 16.28 10.22
CA LEU A 88 -0.55 15.27 10.20
C LEU A 88 -0.77 14.61 11.57
N THR A 89 0.24 14.57 12.45
CA THR A 89 0.16 13.85 13.73
C THR A 89 0.17 14.77 14.94
N PHE A 90 1.17 15.65 15.06
CA PHE A 90 1.40 16.47 16.25
C PHE A 90 0.59 17.76 16.27
N VAL A 91 0.43 18.43 15.12
CA VAL A 91 -0.29 19.72 15.04
C VAL A 91 -1.76 19.61 15.44
N PRO A 92 -2.56 18.66 14.92
CA PRO A 92 -3.97 18.52 15.30
C PRO A 92 -4.13 18.16 16.79
N ALA A 93 -3.24 17.29 17.31
CA ALA A 93 -3.22 16.92 18.72
C ALA A 93 -2.85 18.09 19.64
N ALA A 94 -1.88 18.92 19.26
CA ALA A 94 -1.48 20.09 20.04
C ALA A 94 -2.51 21.23 20.01
N CYS A 95 -3.22 21.40 18.89
CA CYS A 95 -4.30 22.38 18.78
C CYS A 95 -5.45 22.08 19.76
N VAL A 96 -5.77 20.79 19.98
CA VAL A 96 -6.92 20.37 20.78
C VAL A 96 -6.56 20.03 22.21
N PHE A 97 -5.54 19.19 22.44
CA PHE A 97 -5.14 18.74 23.78
C PHE A 97 -4.12 19.68 24.45
N GLY A 98 -3.50 20.59 23.69
CA GLY A 98 -2.43 21.45 24.21
C GLY A 98 -1.21 20.66 24.66
N SER A 99 -0.63 21.07 25.79
CA SER A 99 0.61 20.50 26.37
C SER A 99 0.36 19.48 27.48
N SER A 100 -0.88 18.97 27.61
CA SER A 100 -1.26 18.07 28.70
C SER A 100 -0.67 16.67 28.52
N TRP A 101 0.45 16.38 29.18
CA TRP A 101 1.12 15.08 29.06
C TRP A 101 0.20 13.87 29.37
N SER A 102 -0.73 14.03 30.31
CA SER A 102 -1.70 12.99 30.68
C SER A 102 -2.64 12.64 29.52
N ASP A 103 -3.08 13.62 28.75
CA ASP A 103 -3.99 13.40 27.62
C ASP A 103 -3.24 12.79 26.44
N TRP A 104 -2.03 13.28 26.14
CA TRP A 104 -1.16 12.70 25.13
C TRP A 104 -0.82 11.23 25.43
N HIS A 105 -0.44 10.92 26.66
CA HIS A 105 -0.12 9.55 27.07
C HIS A 105 -1.35 8.63 27.03
N ARG A 106 -2.51 9.11 27.47
CA ARG A 106 -3.77 8.34 27.43
C ARG A 106 -4.18 7.98 26.01
N ILE A 107 -4.08 8.93 25.07
CA ILE A 107 -4.59 8.80 23.71
C ILE A 107 -3.61 8.04 22.81
N PHE A 108 -2.32 8.39 22.85
CA PHE A 108 -1.32 7.80 21.93
C PHE A 108 -0.60 6.57 22.48
N ALA A 109 -0.37 6.50 23.79
CA ALA A 109 0.34 5.34 24.37
C ALA A 109 -0.60 4.26 24.90
N ARG A 110 -1.78 4.63 25.42
CA ARG A 110 -2.76 3.68 25.97
C ARG A 110 -3.99 3.45 25.10
N THR A 111 -4.13 4.19 24.00
CA THR A 111 -5.25 4.10 23.05
C THR A 111 -6.64 4.08 23.70
N LYS A 112 -6.80 4.80 24.83
CA LYS A 112 -8.07 4.96 25.55
C LYS A 112 -8.71 6.31 25.20
N ALA A 113 -9.41 6.36 24.07
CA ALA A 113 -10.25 7.49 23.67
C ALA A 113 -11.62 7.37 24.37
N ASN A 114 -12.05 8.42 25.06
CA ASN A 114 -13.33 8.43 25.80
C ASN A 114 -14.38 9.30 25.09
N GLU A 115 -13.94 10.33 24.37
CA GLU A 115 -14.80 11.31 23.73
C GLU A 115 -14.67 11.25 22.20
N SER A 116 -15.69 11.69 21.46
CA SER A 116 -15.68 11.65 19.99
C SER A 116 -14.56 12.50 19.38
N THR A 117 -14.17 13.57 20.06
CA THR A 117 -13.03 14.44 19.74
C THR A 117 -11.69 13.70 19.79
N ASP A 118 -11.52 12.77 20.75
CA ASP A 118 -10.31 11.94 20.86
C ASP A 118 -10.14 11.04 19.63
N TYR A 119 -11.23 10.45 19.14
CA TYR A 119 -11.22 9.61 17.95
C TYR A 119 -10.95 10.39 16.67
N MET A 120 -11.51 11.60 16.53
CA MET A 120 -11.30 12.46 15.37
C MET A 120 -9.84 12.86 15.16
N ILE A 121 -9.03 12.85 16.22
CA ILE A 121 -7.62 13.27 16.18
C ILE A 121 -6.68 12.07 16.18
N SER A 122 -6.97 11.07 17.01
CA SER A 122 -6.11 9.89 17.14
C SER A 122 -6.14 9.01 15.89
N LEU A 123 -7.30 8.80 15.25
CA LEU A 123 -7.42 7.92 14.08
C LEU A 123 -6.61 8.43 12.87
N PRO A 124 -6.72 9.72 12.46
CA PRO A 124 -5.88 10.24 11.38
C PRO A 124 -4.39 10.25 11.72
N ALA A 125 -4.01 10.54 12.97
CA ALA A 125 -2.62 10.54 13.39
C ALA A 125 -2.00 9.14 13.33
N HIS A 126 -2.67 8.12 13.86
CA HIS A 126 -2.24 6.72 13.72
C HIS A 126 -2.25 6.30 12.24
N GLY A 127 -3.30 6.67 11.50
CA GLY A 127 -3.42 6.41 10.07
C GLY A 127 -2.32 7.02 9.22
N ALA A 128 -1.82 8.22 9.57
CA ALA A 128 -0.70 8.86 8.90
C ALA A 128 0.64 8.15 9.19
N VAL A 129 0.89 7.76 10.44
CA VAL A 129 2.10 7.00 10.81
C VAL A 129 2.11 5.62 10.15
N ILE A 130 0.99 4.91 10.26
CA ILE A 130 0.75 3.60 9.63
C ILE A 130 0.86 3.74 8.11
N GLY A 131 0.16 4.70 7.49
CA GLY A 131 0.17 4.94 6.06
C GLY A 131 1.54 5.33 5.50
N ALA A 132 2.33 6.14 6.23
CA ALA A 132 3.71 6.44 5.85
C ALA A 132 4.60 5.20 5.90
N TRP A 133 4.38 4.30 6.87
CA TRP A 133 5.12 3.04 6.99
C TRP A 133 4.70 2.02 5.92
N PHE A 134 3.40 1.90 5.65
CA PHE A 134 2.87 0.98 4.64
C PHE A 134 3.06 1.50 3.22
N GLY A 135 3.07 2.80 2.98
CA GLY A 135 3.38 3.38 1.66
C GLY A 135 4.80 3.06 1.19
N ALA A 136 5.68 2.65 2.09
CA ALA A 136 7.01 2.16 1.74
C ALA A 136 7.01 0.70 1.22
N TRP A 137 5.91 -0.05 1.40
CA TRP A 137 5.86 -1.49 1.11
C TRP A 137 5.48 -1.85 -0.35
N PRO A 138 4.59 -1.12 -1.08
CA PRO A 138 4.21 -1.51 -2.43
C PRO A 138 4.51 -0.41 -3.47
N MET A 139 5.60 -0.54 -4.23
CA MET A 139 5.52 -0.37 -5.69
C MET A 139 6.82 -0.74 -6.41
N PRO A 140 6.80 -1.77 -7.27
CA PRO A 140 7.55 -1.81 -8.50
C PRO A 140 6.61 -1.37 -9.64
N LEU A 141 6.89 -0.23 -10.26
CA LEU A 141 6.74 0.07 -11.69
C LEU A 141 6.62 1.60 -11.87
N ASP A 142 7.48 2.08 -12.75
CA ASP A 142 7.71 3.48 -13.05
C ASP A 142 7.10 3.81 -14.42
N TRP A 143 5.99 4.57 -14.44
CA TRP A 143 5.34 5.06 -15.66
C TRP A 143 5.62 6.54 -15.96
N GLU A 144 6.47 7.21 -15.17
CA GLU A 144 6.77 8.63 -15.34
C GLU A 144 8.24 8.92 -15.70
N SER A 145 9.05 7.88 -15.82
CA SER A 145 10.47 8.01 -16.16
C SER A 145 10.71 8.51 -17.60
N PRO A 146 11.48 9.60 -17.79
CA PRO A 146 11.83 10.14 -19.10
C PRO A 146 12.60 9.19 -20.03
N TRP A 147 13.24 8.13 -19.50
CA TRP A 147 13.97 7.16 -20.35
C TRP A 147 13.04 6.27 -21.20
N GLN A 148 11.75 6.16 -20.83
CA GLN A 148 10.72 5.54 -21.69
C GLN A 148 10.22 6.48 -22.80
N VAL A 149 10.55 7.78 -22.76
CA VAL A 149 10.33 8.73 -23.87
C VAL A 149 11.46 8.61 -24.90
N CYS A 150 12.11 7.43 -25.01
CA CYS A 150 13.14 7.21 -26.00
C CYS A 150 12.52 7.27 -27.40
N TYR A 151 12.68 8.43 -28.02
CA TYR A 151 12.76 8.72 -29.44
C TYR A 151 12.28 7.59 -30.36
N LEU A 152 11.21 7.87 -31.12
CA LEU A 152 10.94 7.22 -32.40
C LEU A 152 12.14 7.45 -33.34
N ILE A 153 13.22 6.70 -33.14
CA ILE A 153 14.27 6.54 -34.14
C ILE A 153 13.81 5.38 -35.01
N VAL A 154 13.02 5.72 -36.03
CA VAL A 154 12.88 4.85 -37.20
C VAL A 154 14.28 4.64 -37.75
N LYS A 155 14.82 3.42 -37.63
CA LYS A 155 15.96 2.99 -38.43
C LYS A 155 15.48 2.91 -39.86
N ASP A 156 15.79 3.92 -40.67
CA ASP A 156 15.74 3.75 -42.11
C ASP A 156 16.89 2.82 -42.54
N SER A 157 16.64 2.01 -43.55
CA SER A 157 17.46 0.87 -43.99
C SER A 157 18.74 1.29 -44.71
N SER A 158 19.16 2.55 -44.58
CA SER A 158 20.07 3.24 -45.49
C SER A 158 21.27 3.91 -44.78
N GLY A 159 21.60 3.52 -43.55
CA GLY A 159 22.95 3.72 -42.97
C GLY A 159 23.47 5.17 -42.82
N GLY A 160 22.64 6.20 -43.00
CA GLY A 160 23.05 7.60 -42.95
C GLY A 160 22.51 8.35 -41.72
N LYS A 161 23.39 8.76 -40.80
CA LYS A 161 23.02 9.66 -39.67
C LYS A 161 22.86 11.09 -40.19
N ARG A 162 21.63 11.61 -40.24
CA ARG A 162 21.36 13.06 -40.33
C ARG A 162 20.39 13.47 -39.23
N SER A 163 20.89 14.22 -38.24
CA SER A 163 20.08 14.81 -37.17
C SER A 163 19.75 16.25 -37.53
N ARG A 164 18.46 16.58 -37.62
CA ARG A 164 17.96 17.95 -37.75
C ARG A 164 17.73 18.48 -36.32
N LYS A 165 18.57 19.42 -35.88
CA LYS A 165 18.41 20.11 -34.59
C LYS A 165 17.18 21.03 -34.65
N LEU A 166 16.07 20.62 -34.03
CA LEU A 166 15.09 21.57 -33.52
C LEU A 166 15.51 21.95 -32.10
N GLY A 167 15.63 23.26 -31.85
CA GLY A 167 16.09 23.82 -30.59
C GLY A 167 15.13 23.46 -29.44
N PHE A 168 15.57 22.54 -28.59
CA PHE A 168 15.07 22.39 -27.24
C PHE A 168 16.25 22.54 -26.28
N ARG A 169 16.00 23.26 -25.19
CA ARG A 169 16.95 23.63 -24.13
C ARG A 169 17.67 22.37 -23.64
N GLU A 170 18.98 22.31 -23.88
CA GLU A 170 19.85 21.26 -23.33
C GLU A 170 19.84 21.37 -21.79
N TYR A 171 19.20 20.41 -21.13
CA TYR A 171 19.47 20.14 -19.73
C TYR A 171 20.77 19.33 -19.66
N PRO A 172 21.69 19.63 -18.72
CA PRO A 172 22.91 18.84 -18.57
C PRO A 172 22.54 17.40 -18.23
N VAL A 173 22.93 16.47 -19.10
CA VAL A 173 22.86 15.04 -18.85
C VAL A 173 23.81 14.75 -17.69
N LYS A 174 23.27 14.48 -16.50
CA LYS A 174 24.06 13.87 -15.42
C LYS A 174 24.43 12.47 -15.89
N THR A 175 25.72 12.20 -16.02
CA THR A 175 26.24 10.83 -16.17
C THR A 175 25.93 10.11 -14.87
N TYR A 176 24.86 9.33 -14.86
CA TYR A 176 24.62 8.38 -13.77
C TYR A 176 25.64 7.26 -13.94
N ASP A 177 26.33 6.87 -12.87
CA ASP A 177 27.00 5.58 -12.86
C ASP A 177 25.94 4.52 -13.21
N GLU A 178 26.14 3.75 -14.28
CA GLU A 178 25.18 2.72 -14.73
C GLU A 178 25.04 1.56 -13.72
N GLU A 179 25.83 1.57 -12.65
CA GLU A 179 25.83 0.56 -11.60
C GLU A 179 25.14 1.05 -10.33
N SER A 180 24.26 0.19 -9.78
CA SER A 180 23.65 0.43 -8.47
C SER A 180 24.72 0.60 -7.39
N PRO A 181 24.57 1.58 -6.46
CA PRO A 181 25.49 1.76 -5.34
C PRO A 181 25.50 0.56 -4.38
N ILE A 182 24.49 -0.30 -4.43
CA ILE A 182 24.35 -1.47 -3.57
C ILE A 182 24.86 -2.73 -4.29
N LYS A 183 25.90 -3.35 -3.74
CA LYS A 183 26.53 -4.55 -4.29
C LYS A 183 25.53 -5.71 -4.50
N GLN A 184 24.62 -5.92 -3.56
CA GLN A 184 23.61 -6.98 -3.61
C GLN A 184 22.66 -6.80 -4.78
N VAL A 185 22.21 -5.56 -5.04
CA VAL A 185 21.35 -5.22 -6.17
C VAL A 185 22.09 -5.44 -7.48
N ARG A 186 23.34 -4.96 -7.58
CA ARG A 186 24.19 -5.15 -8.77
C ARG A 186 24.42 -6.62 -9.14
N LEU A 187 24.49 -7.52 -8.16
CA LEU A 187 24.67 -8.95 -8.41
C LEU A 187 23.37 -9.68 -8.78
N THR A 188 22.22 -9.11 -8.42
CA THR A 188 20.90 -9.77 -8.53
C THR A 188 20.01 -9.19 -9.61
N VAL A 189 20.19 -7.94 -10.01
CA VAL A 189 19.40 -7.24 -11.03
C VAL A 189 20.29 -7.00 -12.27
N SER A 190 19.74 -7.14 -13.46
CA SER A 190 20.43 -6.80 -14.71
C SER A 190 20.29 -5.31 -14.98
N ASN A 191 21.35 -4.66 -15.47
CA ASN A 191 21.28 -3.26 -15.92
C ASN A 191 20.65 -3.11 -17.31
N GLU A 192 20.48 -4.22 -18.04
CA GLU A 192 19.91 -4.23 -19.38
C GLU A 192 18.40 -4.51 -19.34
N ASP A 193 17.60 -3.66 -19.99
CA ASP A 193 16.16 -3.87 -20.23
C ASP A 193 15.82 -3.78 -21.72
N ASP A 194 14.90 -4.64 -22.18
CA ASP A 194 14.34 -4.58 -23.53
C ASP A 194 12.91 -3.97 -23.48
N PRO A 195 12.73 -2.71 -23.90
CA PRO A 195 11.44 -2.04 -23.87
C PRO A 195 10.46 -2.55 -24.94
N SER A 196 10.91 -3.35 -25.93
CA SER A 196 10.06 -3.85 -27.02
C SER A 196 9.21 -5.06 -26.64
N LEU A 197 9.49 -5.69 -25.49
CA LEU A 197 8.77 -6.89 -25.04
C LEU A 197 7.29 -6.59 -24.74
N PRO A 198 6.35 -7.42 -25.24
CA PRO A 198 4.92 -7.19 -25.04
C PRO A 198 4.50 -7.48 -23.59
N VAL A 199 3.82 -6.53 -22.95
CA VAL A 199 3.45 -6.60 -21.53
C VAL A 199 1.95 -6.80 -21.33
N TRP A 200 1.13 -6.14 -22.14
CA TRP A 200 -0.34 -6.13 -22.05
C TRP A 200 -0.99 -7.23 -22.89
N THR A 201 -0.69 -8.48 -22.58
CA THR A 201 -1.18 -9.62 -23.37
C THR A 201 -2.41 -10.27 -22.74
N PHE A 202 -3.17 -11.00 -23.56
CA PHE A 202 -4.32 -11.78 -23.09
C PHE A 202 -3.92 -12.76 -21.97
N ARG A 203 -2.79 -13.45 -22.12
CA ARG A 203 -2.29 -14.41 -21.13
C ARG A 203 -1.98 -13.76 -19.78
N MET A 204 -1.39 -12.55 -19.78
CA MET A 204 -1.11 -11.80 -18.56
C MET A 204 -2.40 -11.47 -17.81
N TRP A 205 -3.41 -10.94 -18.52
CA TRP A 205 -4.70 -10.60 -17.91
C TRP A 205 -5.46 -11.83 -17.42
N PHE A 206 -5.54 -12.88 -18.25
CA PHE A 206 -6.27 -14.09 -17.91
C PHE A 206 -5.66 -14.79 -16.69
N LEU A 207 -4.34 -15.05 -16.70
CA LEU A 207 -3.65 -15.71 -15.59
C LEU A 207 -3.57 -14.80 -14.36
N GLY A 208 -3.38 -13.49 -14.54
CA GLY A 208 -3.36 -12.50 -13.46
C GLY A 208 -4.70 -12.43 -12.72
N ILE A 209 -5.81 -12.20 -13.42
CA ILE A 209 -7.14 -12.13 -12.81
C ILE A 209 -7.52 -13.46 -12.17
N LEU A 210 -7.27 -14.58 -12.86
CA LEU A 210 -7.58 -15.92 -12.34
C LEU A 210 -6.80 -16.20 -11.06
N SER A 211 -5.49 -15.94 -11.06
CA SER A 211 -4.66 -16.15 -9.88
C SER A 211 -5.07 -15.24 -8.72
N CYS A 212 -5.35 -13.96 -8.97
CA CYS A 212 -5.85 -13.02 -7.97
C CYS A 212 -7.16 -13.52 -7.33
N ALA A 213 -8.14 -13.93 -8.15
CA ALA A 213 -9.43 -14.40 -7.68
C ALA A 213 -9.31 -15.70 -6.86
N VAL A 214 -8.54 -16.67 -7.35
CA VAL A 214 -8.31 -17.95 -6.65
C VAL A 214 -7.60 -17.72 -5.32
N LEU A 215 -6.53 -16.92 -5.32
CA LEU A 215 -5.74 -16.70 -4.10
C LEU A 215 -6.53 -15.87 -3.07
N SER A 216 -7.29 -14.87 -3.51
CA SER A 216 -8.19 -14.10 -2.64
C SER A 216 -9.24 -14.98 -1.98
N PHE A 217 -9.89 -15.85 -2.75
CA PHE A 217 -10.87 -16.81 -2.21
C PHE A 217 -10.24 -17.76 -1.20
N LEU A 218 -9.12 -18.40 -1.55
CA LEU A 218 -8.45 -19.36 -0.67
C LEU A 218 -7.99 -18.68 0.62
N TYR A 219 -7.40 -17.49 0.53
CA TYR A 219 -6.92 -16.76 1.69
C TYR A 219 -8.05 -16.39 2.65
N THR A 220 -9.14 -15.79 2.15
CA THR A 220 -10.30 -15.44 2.98
C THR A 220 -10.98 -16.69 3.56
N PHE A 221 -11.07 -17.78 2.80
CA PHE A 221 -11.65 -19.02 3.29
C PHE A 221 -10.81 -19.64 4.43
N PHE A 222 -9.49 -19.69 4.27
CA PHE A 222 -8.60 -20.25 5.29
C PHE A 222 -8.45 -19.34 6.50
N SER A 223 -8.64 -18.02 6.37
CA SER A 223 -8.52 -17.08 7.49
C SER A 223 -9.54 -17.29 8.62
N TYR A 224 -10.67 -17.95 8.34
CA TYR A 224 -11.64 -18.31 9.38
C TYR A 224 -11.34 -19.64 10.08
N ARG A 225 -10.30 -20.37 9.64
CA ARG A 225 -9.90 -21.64 10.28
C ARG A 225 -8.95 -21.37 11.43
N ALA A 226 -9.01 -22.22 12.46
CA ALA A 226 -8.09 -22.17 13.60
C ALA A 226 -6.62 -22.34 13.16
N GLU A 227 -6.37 -23.19 12.17
CA GLU A 227 -5.07 -23.39 11.54
C GLU A 227 -5.15 -22.96 10.06
N PRO A 228 -4.89 -21.69 9.74
CA PRO A 228 -5.02 -21.16 8.38
C PRO A 228 -3.88 -21.66 7.48
N LEU A 229 -4.22 -22.13 6.28
CA LEU A 229 -3.26 -22.45 5.24
C LEU A 229 -2.88 -21.18 4.47
N VAL A 230 -1.62 -20.77 4.56
CA VAL A 230 -1.10 -19.56 3.89
C VAL A 230 -0.47 -19.92 2.55
N ILE A 231 -1.11 -19.50 1.46
CA ILE A 231 -0.58 -19.66 0.10
C ILE A 231 0.00 -18.31 -0.35
N THR A 232 1.29 -18.30 -0.69
CA THR A 232 2.01 -17.09 -1.12
C THR A 232 2.06 -16.94 -2.64
N MET A 233 2.38 -15.73 -3.12
CA MET A 233 2.54 -15.44 -4.56
C MET A 233 3.56 -16.35 -5.27
N ILE A 234 4.53 -16.89 -4.52
CA ILE A 234 5.59 -17.78 -5.06
C ILE A 234 4.98 -19.03 -5.71
N THR A 235 3.90 -19.56 -5.13
CA THR A 235 3.19 -20.73 -5.69
C THR A 235 2.66 -20.42 -7.09
N VAL A 236 2.10 -19.21 -7.27
CA VAL A 236 1.61 -18.75 -8.58
C VAL A 236 2.77 -18.50 -9.54
N GLN A 237 3.88 -17.93 -9.08
CA GLN A 237 5.08 -17.73 -9.89
C GLN A 237 5.64 -19.07 -10.42
N VAL A 238 5.69 -20.12 -9.61
CA VAL A 238 6.16 -21.43 -10.08
C VAL A 238 5.13 -22.07 -11.03
N ALA A 239 3.83 -21.99 -10.71
CA ALA A 239 2.78 -22.63 -11.49
C ALA A 239 2.52 -21.94 -12.85
N THR A 240 2.62 -20.62 -12.92
CA THR A 240 2.29 -19.85 -14.14
C THR A 240 3.38 -19.92 -15.20
N LEU A 241 4.61 -20.32 -14.85
CA LEU A 241 5.67 -20.52 -15.84
C LEU A 241 5.37 -21.63 -16.87
N PRO A 242 5.07 -22.89 -16.46
CA PRO A 242 4.70 -23.94 -17.42
C PRO A 242 3.38 -23.62 -18.13
N ILE A 243 2.39 -23.06 -17.43
CA ILE A 243 1.10 -22.68 -17.99
C ILE A 243 1.27 -21.57 -19.05
N GLY A 244 2.06 -20.54 -18.76
CA GLY A 244 2.35 -19.43 -19.67
C GLY A 244 3.09 -19.91 -20.92
N ARG A 245 4.07 -20.82 -20.77
CA ARG A 245 4.74 -21.47 -21.91
C ARG A 245 3.81 -22.36 -22.72
N LEU A 246 2.89 -23.07 -22.08
CA LEU A 246 1.87 -23.88 -22.75
C LEU A 246 0.91 -22.99 -23.54
N MET A 247 0.39 -21.93 -22.92
CA MET A 247 -0.47 -20.94 -23.57
C MET A 247 0.25 -20.27 -24.76
N ALA A 248 1.53 -19.97 -24.64
CA ALA A 248 2.31 -19.42 -25.76
C ALA A 248 2.49 -20.40 -26.93
N ARG A 249 2.36 -21.72 -26.70
CA ARG A 249 2.40 -22.74 -27.78
C ARG A 249 1.02 -23.05 -28.35
N VAL A 250 -0.02 -23.02 -27.53
CA VAL A 250 -1.38 -23.43 -27.90
C VAL A 250 -2.19 -22.28 -28.47
N LEU A 251 -1.98 -21.04 -27.99
CA LEU A 251 -2.78 -19.90 -28.43
C LEU A 251 -2.44 -19.48 -29.87
N PRO A 252 -3.46 -19.18 -30.69
CA PRO A 252 -3.26 -18.77 -32.07
C PRO A 252 -2.57 -17.40 -32.14
N THR A 253 -1.59 -17.29 -33.04
CA THR A 253 -0.90 -16.04 -33.39
C THR A 253 -1.68 -15.20 -34.42
N ARG A 254 -2.91 -15.60 -34.75
CA ARG A 254 -3.75 -14.92 -35.73
C ARG A 254 -4.15 -13.53 -35.24
N MET A 255 -4.14 -12.57 -36.16
CA MET A 255 -4.63 -11.21 -35.93
C MET A 255 -6.17 -11.24 -35.95
N PHE A 256 -6.80 -10.91 -34.83
CA PHE A 256 -8.24 -10.72 -34.74
C PHE A 256 -8.56 -9.24 -34.92
N LYS A 257 -9.47 -8.94 -35.85
CA LYS A 257 -9.94 -7.59 -36.09
C LYS A 257 -11.36 -7.46 -35.56
N ILE A 258 -11.52 -6.77 -34.43
CA ILE A 258 -12.84 -6.39 -33.90
C ILE A 258 -13.02 -4.91 -34.19
N MET A 259 -13.87 -4.60 -35.17
CA MET A 259 -14.14 -3.24 -35.64
C MET A 259 -12.84 -2.52 -36.07
N SER A 260 -12.41 -1.49 -35.33
CA SER A 260 -11.19 -0.71 -35.60
C SER A 260 -9.96 -1.21 -34.82
N TRP A 261 -10.10 -2.23 -33.98
CA TRP A 261 -9.03 -2.74 -33.12
C TRP A 261 -8.50 -4.06 -33.66
N GLU A 262 -7.20 -4.10 -33.92
CA GLU A 262 -6.46 -5.32 -34.27
C GLU A 262 -5.74 -5.81 -33.04
N PHE A 263 -6.02 -7.03 -32.58
CA PHE A 263 -5.32 -7.64 -31.46
C PHE A 263 -4.97 -9.10 -31.75
N THR A 264 -3.86 -9.56 -31.18
CA THR A 264 -3.41 -10.95 -31.25
C THR A 264 -3.53 -11.58 -29.87
N LEU A 265 -4.02 -12.82 -29.81
CA LEU A 265 -4.07 -13.59 -28.56
C LEU A 265 -2.68 -14.07 -28.14
N ASN A 266 -1.72 -14.12 -29.07
CA ASN A 266 -0.37 -14.58 -28.83
C ASN A 266 0.65 -13.70 -29.58
N PRO A 267 1.09 -12.58 -28.97
CA PRO A 267 2.03 -11.66 -29.60
C PRO A 267 3.47 -12.17 -29.64
N GLY A 268 3.81 -13.24 -28.92
CA GLY A 268 5.18 -13.75 -28.86
C GLY A 268 5.39 -14.74 -27.71
N PRO A 269 6.63 -15.22 -27.50
CA PRO A 269 6.95 -16.15 -26.42
C PRO A 269 6.64 -15.55 -25.04
N PHE A 270 6.34 -16.42 -24.07
CA PHE A 270 6.10 -16.00 -22.68
C PHE A 270 7.36 -15.35 -22.11
N ASN A 271 7.26 -14.08 -21.73
CA ASN A 271 8.40 -13.27 -21.30
C ASN A 271 8.42 -13.08 -19.77
N MET A 272 9.53 -12.53 -19.26
CA MET A 272 9.68 -12.26 -17.84
C MET A 272 8.73 -11.17 -17.34
N LYS A 273 8.49 -10.10 -18.12
CA LYS A 273 7.65 -8.96 -17.71
C LYS A 273 6.20 -9.35 -17.44
N GLU A 274 5.61 -10.16 -18.32
CA GLU A 274 4.27 -10.72 -18.13
C GLU A 274 4.22 -11.64 -16.93
N HIS A 275 5.27 -12.44 -16.71
CA HIS A 275 5.36 -13.32 -15.56
C HIS A 275 5.41 -12.51 -14.24
N VAL A 276 6.19 -11.44 -14.19
CA VAL A 276 6.23 -10.51 -13.04
C VAL A 276 4.86 -9.92 -12.78
N LEU A 277 4.15 -9.46 -13.82
CA LEU A 277 2.83 -8.87 -13.65
C LEU A 277 1.79 -9.87 -13.14
N ILE A 278 1.78 -11.09 -13.67
CA ILE A 278 0.90 -12.15 -13.15
C ILE A 278 1.14 -12.38 -11.66
N SER A 279 2.40 -12.41 -11.21
CA SER A 279 2.71 -12.55 -9.79
C SER A 279 2.30 -11.33 -8.95
N ILE A 280 2.30 -10.11 -9.51
CA ILE A 280 1.79 -8.92 -8.83
C ILE A 280 0.27 -9.03 -8.62
N PHE A 281 -0.47 -9.49 -9.64
CA PHE A 281 -1.91 -9.78 -9.50
C PHE A 281 -2.17 -10.83 -8.41
N ALA A 282 -1.39 -11.92 -8.39
CA ALA A 282 -1.48 -12.93 -7.36
C ALA A 282 -1.21 -12.36 -5.96
N ASN A 283 -0.17 -11.54 -5.83
CA ASN A 283 0.18 -10.88 -4.58
C ASN A 283 -0.94 -9.95 -4.08
N ALA A 284 -1.61 -9.22 -4.98
CA ALA A 284 -2.78 -8.41 -4.61
C ALA A 284 -3.94 -9.26 -4.06
N GLY A 285 -4.07 -10.52 -4.51
CA GLY A 285 -5.07 -11.46 -4.01
C GLY A 285 -4.78 -12.01 -2.61
N SER A 286 -3.51 -12.21 -2.23
CA SER A 286 -3.15 -12.88 -0.96
C SER A 286 -2.43 -12.02 0.08
N ALA A 287 -1.95 -10.83 -0.27
CA ALA A 287 -0.93 -10.14 0.51
C ALA A 287 -1.20 -8.66 0.75
N PHE A 288 -2.47 -8.22 0.77
CA PHE A 288 -2.75 -6.95 1.43
C PHE A 288 -2.61 -7.18 2.96
N PHE A 289 -1.42 -6.90 3.49
CA PHE A 289 -1.09 -6.97 4.93
C PHE A 289 -1.05 -8.39 5.56
N ASN A 290 -0.63 -9.43 4.81
CA ASN A 290 -0.74 -10.83 5.30
C ASN A 290 -2.16 -11.15 5.81
N GLY A 291 -3.18 -10.64 5.12
CA GLY A 291 -4.57 -10.71 5.56
C GLY A 291 -5.54 -10.70 4.38
N PRO A 292 -6.78 -11.17 4.57
CA PRO A 292 -7.86 -10.77 3.68
C PRO A 292 -8.01 -9.24 3.72
N ALA A 293 -8.71 -8.66 2.74
CA ALA A 293 -8.97 -7.22 2.73
C ALA A 293 -9.53 -6.77 4.10
N TYR A 294 -8.82 -5.86 4.77
CA TYR A 294 -9.07 -5.53 6.19
C TYR A 294 -10.53 -5.18 6.50
N ALA A 295 -11.19 -4.46 5.59
CA ALA A 295 -12.60 -4.08 5.72
C ALA A 295 -13.58 -5.26 5.73
N VAL A 296 -13.19 -6.45 5.25
CA VAL A 296 -13.99 -7.68 5.37
C VAL A 296 -14.22 -8.02 6.85
N GLY A 297 -13.19 -7.88 7.70
CA GLY A 297 -13.34 -8.09 9.14
C GLY A 297 -14.35 -7.13 9.79
N ILE A 298 -14.46 -5.90 9.29
CA ILE A 298 -15.49 -4.94 9.76
C ILE A 298 -16.89 -5.45 9.40
N VAL A 299 -17.08 -5.92 8.17
CA VAL A 299 -18.35 -6.51 7.72
C VAL A 299 -18.71 -7.75 8.53
N ASP A 300 -17.72 -8.59 8.85
CA ASP A 300 -17.90 -9.79 9.67
C ASP A 300 -18.31 -9.45 11.09
N ILE A 301 -17.69 -8.45 11.73
CA ILE A 301 -18.06 -8.00 13.08
C ILE A 301 -19.50 -7.48 13.10
N ILE A 302 -19.91 -6.69 12.11
CA ILE A 302 -21.28 -6.15 12.01
C ILE A 302 -22.31 -7.27 11.91
N LYS A 303 -22.04 -8.28 11.07
CA LYS A 303 -22.97 -9.41 10.84
C LYS A 303 -22.93 -10.45 11.96
N GLY A 304 -21.74 -10.84 12.40
CA GLY A 304 -21.51 -11.97 13.31
C GLY A 304 -21.58 -11.61 14.79
N LEU A 305 -21.14 -10.41 15.19
CA LEU A 305 -21.14 -9.99 16.60
C LEU A 305 -22.31 -9.06 16.96
N TYR A 306 -22.58 -8.07 16.10
CA TYR A 306 -23.64 -7.09 16.33
C TYR A 306 -25.00 -7.49 15.73
N PHE A 307 -25.05 -8.61 15.00
CA PHE A 307 -26.25 -9.14 14.34
C PHE A 307 -27.01 -8.09 13.51
N ARG A 308 -26.28 -7.14 12.90
CA ARG A 308 -26.84 -6.10 12.04
C ARG A 308 -26.65 -6.43 10.56
N ASN A 309 -27.65 -6.08 9.76
CA ASN A 309 -27.59 -6.25 8.32
C ASN A 309 -26.96 -5.03 7.66
N ILE A 310 -25.90 -5.26 6.88
CA ILE A 310 -25.30 -4.29 5.96
C ILE A 310 -25.64 -4.70 4.53
N SER A 311 -26.03 -3.74 3.69
CA SER A 311 -26.29 -3.99 2.28
C SER A 311 -24.99 -4.38 1.57
N PHE A 312 -25.09 -5.27 0.57
CA PHE A 312 -23.93 -5.70 -0.22
C PHE A 312 -23.16 -4.51 -0.79
N LEU A 313 -23.89 -3.53 -1.36
CA LEU A 313 -23.29 -2.34 -1.95
C LEU A 313 -22.52 -1.51 -0.93
N ALA A 314 -23.07 -1.30 0.28
CA ALA A 314 -22.38 -0.56 1.33
C ALA A 314 -21.11 -1.28 1.81
N GLY A 315 -21.17 -2.61 1.98
CA GLY A 315 -20.01 -3.42 2.32
C GLY A 315 -18.96 -3.42 1.21
N TRP A 316 -19.37 -3.53 -0.05
CA TRP A 316 -18.47 -3.52 -1.20
C TRP A 316 -17.76 -2.16 -1.36
N ILE A 317 -18.50 -1.05 -1.25
CA ILE A 317 -17.92 0.30 -1.28
C ILE A 317 -16.93 0.49 -0.12
N LEU A 318 -17.28 0.03 1.09
CA LEU A 318 -16.39 0.08 2.25
C LEU A 318 -15.08 -0.66 1.96
N VAL A 319 -15.17 -1.90 1.44
CA VAL A 319 -13.99 -2.71 1.12
C VAL A 319 -13.15 -2.01 0.05
N VAL A 320 -13.75 -1.62 -1.08
CA VAL A 320 -13.04 -0.96 -2.18
C VAL A 320 -12.38 0.35 -1.74
N ALA A 321 -13.07 1.19 -0.96
CA ALA A 321 -12.53 2.46 -0.49
C ALA A 321 -11.24 2.26 0.33
N THR A 322 -11.19 1.24 1.20
CA THR A 322 -9.96 0.95 1.96
C THR A 322 -8.80 0.49 1.08
N GLN A 323 -9.08 -0.28 0.02
CA GLN A 323 -8.04 -0.73 -0.91
C GLN A 323 -7.52 0.43 -1.77
N VAL A 324 -8.43 1.25 -2.32
CA VAL A 324 -8.07 2.43 -3.13
C VAL A 324 -7.25 3.43 -2.32
N LEU A 325 -7.59 3.64 -1.04
CA LEU A 325 -6.80 4.49 -0.14
C LEU A 325 -5.36 3.97 -0.02
N GLY A 326 -5.17 2.66 0.16
CA GLY A 326 -3.84 2.04 0.24
C GLY A 326 -3.01 2.26 -1.03
N TYR A 327 -3.59 2.01 -2.20
CA TYR A 327 -2.93 2.25 -3.48
C TYR A 327 -2.65 3.74 -3.74
N GLY A 328 -3.51 4.64 -3.26
CA GLY A 328 -3.31 6.09 -3.33
C GLY A 328 -2.08 6.55 -2.53
N TRP A 329 -1.94 6.07 -1.29
CA TRP A 329 -0.76 6.36 -0.46
C TRP A 329 0.53 5.81 -1.07
N ALA A 330 0.47 4.59 -1.58
CA ALA A 330 1.60 3.97 -2.27
C ALA A 330 2.06 4.83 -3.47
N GLY A 331 1.11 5.39 -4.24
CA GLY A 331 1.42 6.25 -5.38
C GLY A 331 2.14 7.54 -4.99
N ILE A 332 1.75 8.15 -3.87
CA ILE A 332 2.40 9.35 -3.32
C ILE A 332 3.83 9.02 -2.86
N MET A 333 4.02 7.86 -2.21
CA MET A 333 5.32 7.45 -1.67
C MET A 333 6.29 6.91 -2.72
N ARG A 334 5.82 6.58 -3.93
CA ARG A 334 6.66 6.08 -5.04
C ARG A 334 7.89 6.97 -5.31
N LYS A 335 7.71 8.29 -5.36
CA LYS A 335 8.81 9.25 -5.60
C LYS A 335 9.87 9.27 -4.49
N LEU A 336 9.47 8.86 -3.30
CA LEU A 336 10.35 8.83 -2.14
C LEU A 336 11.01 7.47 -1.97
N VAL A 337 10.32 6.38 -2.26
CA VAL A 337 10.71 5.01 -1.87
C VAL A 337 11.18 4.14 -3.04
N VAL A 338 10.79 4.46 -4.26
CA VAL A 338 10.99 3.60 -5.43
C VAL A 338 11.91 4.26 -6.44
N ASP A 339 11.70 5.55 -6.72
CA ASP A 339 12.48 6.28 -7.72
C ASP A 339 13.97 6.45 -7.33
N PRO A 340 14.35 6.66 -6.04
CA PRO A 340 15.76 6.71 -5.65
C PRO A 340 16.43 5.34 -5.66
N ALA A 341 17.52 5.18 -6.42
CA ALA A 341 18.25 3.93 -6.57
C ALA A 341 18.96 3.44 -5.28
N GLU A 342 19.13 4.32 -4.28
CA GLU A 342 19.68 3.94 -2.98
C GLU A 342 18.66 3.20 -2.10
N MET A 343 17.36 3.36 -2.37
CA MET A 343 16.29 2.75 -1.58
C MET A 343 15.97 1.36 -2.15
N TRP A 344 16.41 0.30 -1.46
CA TRP A 344 16.22 -1.09 -1.92
C TRP A 344 15.51 -1.95 -0.87
N TRP A 345 14.71 -2.90 -1.37
CA TRP A 345 13.89 -3.80 -0.56
C TRP A 345 14.42 -5.24 -0.67
N PRO A 346 15.09 -5.77 0.36
CA PRO A 346 15.72 -7.10 0.30
C PRO A 346 14.74 -8.23 -0.03
N SER A 347 13.51 -8.15 0.46
CA SER A 347 12.44 -9.12 0.19
C SER A 347 12.10 -9.20 -1.30
N SER A 348 12.13 -8.08 -2.01
CA SER A 348 11.90 -8.01 -3.46
C SER A 348 13.04 -8.63 -4.26
N LEU A 349 14.29 -8.54 -3.78
CA LEU A 349 15.43 -9.17 -4.47
C LEU A 349 15.33 -10.70 -4.51
N VAL A 350 14.71 -11.32 -3.50
CA VAL A 350 14.44 -12.76 -3.51
C VAL A 350 13.51 -13.11 -4.68
N GLN A 351 12.47 -12.30 -4.92
CA GLN A 351 11.55 -12.50 -6.04
C GLN A 351 12.24 -12.28 -7.40
N VAL A 352 13.05 -11.22 -7.51
CA VAL A 352 13.80 -10.92 -8.74
C VAL A 352 14.78 -12.03 -9.08
N SER A 353 15.52 -12.53 -8.09
CA SER A 353 16.46 -13.65 -8.31
C SER A 353 15.74 -14.92 -8.76
N LEU A 354 14.54 -15.20 -8.24
CA LEU A 354 13.71 -16.32 -8.70
C LEU A 354 13.23 -16.13 -10.14
N PHE A 355 12.74 -14.95 -10.53
CA PHE A 355 12.35 -14.68 -11.92
C PHE A 355 13.50 -14.88 -12.90
N ARG A 356 14.70 -14.40 -12.54
CA ARG A 356 15.91 -14.59 -13.34
C ARG A 356 16.27 -16.07 -13.45
N ALA A 357 16.26 -16.81 -12.34
CA ALA A 357 16.54 -18.24 -12.35
C ALA A 357 15.57 -19.04 -13.26
N LEU A 358 14.32 -18.59 -13.40
CA LEU A 358 13.29 -19.26 -14.19
C LEU A 358 13.30 -18.89 -15.70
N HIS A 359 13.76 -17.69 -16.04
CA HIS A 359 13.71 -17.15 -17.41
C HIS A 359 15.07 -17.02 -18.12
N GLU A 360 16.18 -16.89 -17.40
CA GLU A 360 17.50 -16.84 -18.03
C GLU A 360 17.83 -18.17 -18.70
N LYS A 361 18.18 -18.11 -19.98
CA LYS A 361 18.70 -19.27 -20.72
C LYS A 361 20.11 -19.58 -20.24
N GLU A 362 20.37 -20.85 -19.97
CA GLU A 362 21.68 -21.32 -19.55
C GLU A 362 22.67 -21.30 -20.72
N GLY A 363 23.91 -20.88 -20.43
CA GLY A 363 25.03 -21.16 -21.32
C GLY A 363 25.37 -22.66 -21.28
N GLU A 364 25.75 -23.21 -22.43
CA GLU A 364 26.09 -24.63 -22.59
C GLU A 364 27.09 -25.09 -21.51
N GLY A 365 26.76 -26.17 -20.79
CA GLY A 365 27.71 -26.88 -19.91
C GLY A 365 27.57 -26.69 -18.39
N LYS A 366 26.58 -25.95 -17.88
CA LYS A 366 26.29 -25.89 -16.43
C LYS A 366 25.05 -26.70 -16.07
N THR A 367 25.06 -27.38 -14.93
CA THR A 367 23.90 -28.08 -14.38
C THR A 367 22.72 -27.13 -14.35
N SER A 368 21.56 -27.57 -14.85
CA SER A 368 20.47 -26.64 -15.04
C SER A 368 20.03 -26.03 -13.71
N ARG A 369 20.06 -24.70 -13.60
CA ARG A 369 19.58 -23.93 -12.45
C ARG A 369 18.14 -24.32 -12.11
N GLY A 370 17.36 -24.68 -13.15
CA GLY A 370 16.02 -25.25 -13.00
C GLY A 370 16.02 -26.64 -12.34
N LYS A 371 16.96 -27.54 -12.69
CA LYS A 371 17.10 -28.85 -12.02
C LYS A 371 17.53 -28.68 -10.56
N PHE A 372 18.47 -27.77 -10.29
CA PHE A 372 18.87 -27.46 -8.92
C PHE A 372 17.69 -26.91 -8.11
N PHE A 373 16.91 -25.98 -8.69
CA PHE A 373 15.70 -25.46 -8.07
C PHE A 373 14.71 -26.58 -7.71
N LEU A 374 14.44 -27.52 -8.62
CA LEU A 374 13.54 -28.65 -8.34
C LEU A 374 14.07 -29.56 -7.24
N ILE A 375 15.36 -29.88 -7.23
CA ILE A 375 15.97 -30.70 -6.17
C ILE A 375 15.82 -30.00 -4.80
N VAL A 376 16.12 -28.70 -4.73
CA VAL A 376 15.97 -27.93 -3.48
C VAL A 376 14.49 -27.84 -3.07
N LEU A 377 13.58 -27.63 -4.02
CA LEU A 377 12.13 -27.60 -3.78
C LEU A 377 11.65 -28.93 -3.19
N ASP A 378 12.05 -30.06 -3.75
CA ASP A 378 11.68 -31.39 -3.28
C ASP A 378 12.28 -31.69 -1.89
N CYS A 379 13.55 -31.36 -1.67
CA CYS A 379 14.20 -31.48 -0.37
C CYS A 379 13.51 -30.62 0.70
N SER A 380 13.20 -29.35 0.38
CA SER A 380 12.45 -28.47 1.27
C SER A 380 11.03 -28.98 1.52
N PHE A 381 10.35 -29.50 0.50
CA PHE A 381 9.03 -30.10 0.66
C PHE A 381 9.06 -31.28 1.63
N ILE A 382 10.00 -32.20 1.46
CA ILE A 382 10.17 -33.35 2.38
C ILE A 382 10.47 -32.85 3.81
N TRP A 383 11.32 -31.83 3.95
CA TRP A 383 11.64 -31.26 5.26
C TRP A 383 10.47 -30.55 5.92
N TYR A 384 9.64 -29.81 5.20
CA TYR A 384 8.47 -29.18 5.83
C TYR A 384 7.31 -30.17 6.06
N MET A 385 7.18 -31.20 5.21
CA MET A 385 6.13 -32.20 5.33
C MET A 385 6.43 -33.21 6.45
N VAL A 386 7.64 -33.76 6.51
CA VAL A 386 7.96 -34.84 7.45
C VAL A 386 8.14 -34.30 8.87
N PRO A 387 9.20 -33.53 9.20
CA PRO A 387 9.32 -33.01 10.56
C PRO A 387 8.35 -31.87 10.89
N GLY A 388 7.93 -31.07 9.91
CA GLY A 388 7.05 -29.93 10.16
C GLY A 388 5.56 -30.29 10.31
N TYR A 389 5.06 -31.29 9.57
CA TYR A 389 3.64 -31.66 9.60
C TYR A 389 3.41 -33.04 10.23
N LEU A 390 4.19 -34.06 9.84
CA LEU A 390 3.97 -35.44 10.27
C LEU A 390 4.32 -35.64 11.77
N PHE A 391 5.46 -35.11 12.25
CA PHE A 391 5.84 -35.26 13.66
C PHE A 391 4.90 -34.54 14.66
N PRO A 392 4.47 -33.28 14.44
CA PRO A 392 3.44 -32.66 15.28
C PRO A 392 2.07 -33.34 15.16
N THR A 393 1.74 -33.92 14.00
CA THR A 393 0.49 -34.70 13.89
C THR A 393 0.55 -35.98 14.74
N LEU A 394 1.72 -36.60 14.87
CA LEU A 394 1.93 -37.73 15.78
C LEU A 394 1.74 -37.33 17.25
N SER A 395 2.03 -36.08 17.65
CA SER A 395 1.76 -35.64 19.03
C SER A 395 0.26 -35.49 19.34
N ASN A 396 -0.59 -35.38 18.31
CA ASN A 396 -2.05 -35.39 18.48
C ASN A 396 -2.64 -36.81 18.68
N LEU A 397 -1.85 -37.86 18.47
CA LEU A 397 -2.25 -39.22 18.78
C LEU A 397 -2.20 -39.44 20.30
N SER A 398 -3.35 -39.32 20.93
CA SER A 398 -3.52 -39.61 22.35
C SER A 398 -3.50 -41.13 22.62
N LEU A 399 -2.30 -41.70 22.65
CA LEU A 399 -2.09 -43.14 22.92
C LEU A 399 -2.77 -43.59 24.23
N ILE A 400 -2.79 -42.72 25.25
CA ILE A 400 -3.45 -42.97 26.54
C ILE A 400 -4.97 -43.12 26.38
N CYS A 401 -5.59 -42.26 25.56
CA CYS A 401 -7.02 -42.36 25.23
C CYS A 401 -7.33 -43.60 24.37
N LEU A 402 -6.38 -44.01 23.53
CA LEU A 402 -6.51 -45.16 22.64
C LEU A 402 -6.41 -46.49 23.40
N VAL A 403 -5.51 -46.58 24.39
CA VAL A 403 -5.32 -47.77 25.24
C VAL A 403 -6.43 -47.89 26.30
N TYR A 404 -6.82 -46.79 26.95
CA TYR A 404 -7.82 -46.80 28.04
C TYR A 404 -9.18 -46.22 27.61
N ARG A 405 -9.79 -46.85 26.60
CA ARG A 405 -11.01 -46.36 25.94
C ARG A 405 -12.23 -46.13 26.84
N LYS A 406 -12.33 -46.80 28.00
CA LYS A 406 -13.48 -46.72 28.93
C LYS A 406 -13.23 -45.83 30.16
N SER A 407 -12.03 -45.31 30.35
CA SER A 407 -11.70 -44.51 31.55
C SER A 407 -11.79 -43.02 31.25
N VAL A 408 -12.70 -42.33 31.94
CA VAL A 408 -12.86 -40.87 31.84
C VAL A 408 -11.59 -40.13 32.29
N PHE A 409 -10.91 -40.65 33.32
CA PHE A 409 -9.66 -40.07 33.82
C PHE A 409 -8.53 -40.15 32.79
N ALA A 410 -8.37 -41.29 32.11
CA ALA A 410 -7.35 -41.46 31.07
C ALA A 410 -7.62 -40.57 29.84
N GLN A 411 -8.90 -40.32 29.53
CA GLN A 411 -9.30 -39.41 28.46
C GLN A 411 -9.00 -37.94 28.80
N GLN A 412 -9.16 -37.54 30.07
CA GLN A 412 -8.81 -36.20 30.53
C GLN A 412 -7.30 -35.97 30.57
N LEU A 413 -6.53 -36.96 31.00
CA LEU A 413 -5.07 -36.90 31.07
C LEU A 413 -4.41 -36.95 29.68
N GLY A 414 -5.02 -37.66 28.72
CA GLY A 414 -4.45 -37.91 27.41
C GLY A 414 -4.91 -36.98 26.28
N SER A 415 -5.81 -36.02 26.53
CA SER A 415 -6.38 -35.17 25.48
C SER A 415 -5.33 -34.22 24.87
N GLY A 416 -5.07 -34.34 23.56
CA GLY A 416 -3.96 -33.62 22.89
C GLY A 416 -4.15 -32.11 22.71
N MET A 417 -5.39 -31.60 22.64
CA MET A 417 -5.65 -30.16 22.45
C MET A 417 -6.16 -29.43 23.70
N LYS A 418 -6.70 -30.18 24.69
CA LYS A 418 -7.33 -29.65 25.91
C LYS A 418 -7.16 -30.62 27.09
N GLY A 419 -6.07 -31.40 27.12
CA GLY A 419 -5.69 -32.20 28.27
C GLY A 419 -5.26 -31.31 29.43
N LEU A 420 -5.29 -31.87 30.64
CA LEU A 420 -4.92 -31.18 31.87
C LEU A 420 -3.44 -30.75 31.88
#